data_AF-A0AAV8WQ67-F1
#
_entry.id   AF-A0AAV8WQ67-F1
#
_cell.length_a   1.000
_cell.length_b   1.000
_cell.length_c   1.000
_cell.angle_alpha   90.00
_cell.angle_beta   90.00
_cell.angle_gamma   90.00
#
_symmetry.space_group_name_H-M   'P 1'
#
loop_
_entity.id
_entity.type
_entity.pdbx_description
1 polymer ?
#
loop_
_entity_poly.entity_id
_entity_poly.type
_entity_poly.pdbx_seq_one_letter_code
_entity_poly.pdbx_strand_id
1 'polypeptide(L)' 'MVGLSSPCCNKSEDGTTCSFSKPYKLKTQDGEEVECICTCKCNSDNACKDCKCDCKCTPETAIKDADGKYQCQCECSC' A
#
# COMPACT_ATOMS: atom_id res chain seq x y z
N MET A 1 0.65 0.42 -20.46
CA MET A 1 0.19 -0.05 -19.14
C MET A 1 0.19 1.16 -18.23
N VAL A 2 -0.98 1.70 -17.90
CA VAL A 2 -1.09 2.98 -17.21
C VAL A 2 -0.71 2.76 -15.75
N GLY A 3 0.56 2.99 -15.43
CA GLY A 3 1.00 3.15 -14.06
C GLY A 3 0.31 4.38 -13.51
N LEU A 4 -0.76 4.19 -12.74
CA LEU A 4 -1.47 5.25 -12.02
C LEU A 4 -0.54 5.82 -10.94
N SER A 5 0.31 6.74 -11.37
CA SER A 5 0.93 7.78 -10.58
C SER A 5 -0.18 8.69 -10.01
N SER A 6 -0.86 8.22 -8.95
CA SER A 6 -1.61 9.10 -8.05
C SER A 6 -0.76 9.38 -6.82
N PRO A 7 -0.37 10.65 -6.58
CA PRO A 7 0.26 11.09 -5.35
C PRO A 7 -0.85 11.26 -4.30
N CYS A 8 -1.02 10.29 -3.42
CA CYS A 8 -2.12 10.36 -2.44
C CYS A 8 -1.71 9.86 -1.06
N CYS A 9 -0.55 10.31 -0.57
CA CYS A 9 -0.32 10.35 0.86
C CYS A 9 -1.29 11.34 1.50
N ASN A 10 -2.31 10.85 2.21
CA ASN A 10 -3.08 11.69 3.11
C ASN A 10 -2.22 11.91 4.35
N LYS A 11 -1.93 13.18 4.63
CA LYS A 11 -1.22 13.59 5.83
C LYS A 11 -2.17 13.36 7.01
N SER A 12 -1.75 12.61 8.02
CA SER A 12 -2.50 12.48 9.26
C SER A 12 -2.68 13.87 9.90
N GLU A 13 -3.74 14.05 10.68
CA GLU A 13 -4.07 15.34 11.34
C GLU A 13 -2.92 15.87 12.22
N ASP A 14 -2.06 14.96 12.72
CA ASP A 14 -0.84 15.23 13.49
C ASP A 14 0.34 15.77 12.65
N GLY A 15 0.25 15.68 11.33
CA GLY A 15 1.20 16.27 10.40
C GLY A 15 2.59 15.64 10.32
N THR A 16 2.83 14.54 11.01
CA THR A 16 4.14 13.84 11.11
C THR A 16 4.18 12.50 10.39
N THR A 17 3.02 11.89 10.12
CA THR A 17 2.91 10.61 9.42
C THR A 17 1.91 10.71 8.29
N CYS A 18 2.21 10.06 7.17
CA CYS A 18 1.26 9.94 6.08
C CYS A 18 1.03 8.47 5.77
N SER A 19 -0.24 8.11 5.60
CA SER A 19 -0.62 6.74 5.29
C SER A 19 -1.53 6.75 4.08
N PHE A 20 -1.36 5.79 3.19
CA PHE A 20 -2.33 5.57 2.13
C PHE A 20 -2.46 4.09 1.80
N SER A 21 -3.67 3.70 1.46
CA SER A 21 -3.98 2.33 1.08
C SER A 21 -4.25 2.28 -0.41
N LYS A 22 -3.58 1.40 -1.14
CA LYS A 22 -3.91 1.10 -2.53
C LYS A 22 -4.39 -0.33 -2.69
N PRO A 23 -5.49 -0.56 -3.43
CA PRO A 23 -5.88 -1.90 -3.84
C PRO A 23 -4.97 -2.39 -4.96
N TYR A 24 -4.60 -3.66 -4.88
CA TYR A 24 -3.82 -4.43 -5.84
C TYR A 24 -4.59 -5.71 -6.15
N LYS A 25 -4.40 -6.24 -7.36
CA LYS A 25 -4.85 -7.58 -7.70
C LYS A 25 -3.70 -8.54 -7.48
N LEU A 26 -3.87 -9.44 -6.51
CA LEU A 26 -2.91 -10.51 -6.25
C LEU A 26 -3.40 -11.77 -6.93
N LYS A 27 -2.52 -12.43 -7.69
CA LYS A 27 -2.82 -13.75 -8.25
C LYS A 27 -2.28 -14.80 -7.29
N THR A 28 -3.16 -15.63 -6.74
CA THR A 28 -2.78 -16.73 -5.85
C THR A 28 -2.10 -17.85 -6.65
N GLN A 29 -1.47 -18.80 -5.96
CA GLN A 29 -0.82 -19.95 -6.60
C GLN A 29 -1.82 -20.83 -7.38
N ASP A 30 -3.09 -20.85 -6.98
CA ASP A 30 -4.20 -21.50 -7.68
C ASP A 30 -4.65 -20.75 -8.95
N GLY A 31 -4.12 -19.55 -9.18
CA GLY A 31 -4.47 -18.71 -10.32
C GLY A 31 -5.69 -17.81 -10.11
N GLU A 32 -6.25 -17.79 -8.90
CA GLU A 32 -7.35 -16.90 -8.52
C GLU A 32 -6.85 -15.45 -8.32
N GLU A 33 -7.58 -14.48 -8.87
CA GLU A 33 -7.30 -13.06 -8.65
C GLU A 33 -8.08 -12.56 -7.43
N VAL A 34 -7.36 -12.25 -6.36
CA VAL A 34 -7.90 -11.74 -5.11
C VAL A 34 -7.53 -10.28 -4.92
N GLU A 35 -8.41 -9.52 -4.28
CA GLU A 35 -8.12 -8.14 -3.92
C GLU A 35 -7.17 -8.09 -2.73
N CYS A 36 -6.13 -7.28 -2.87
CA CYS A 36 -5.16 -7.04 -1.83
C CYS A 36 -5.02 -5.55 -1.54
N ILE A 37 -5.18 -5.13 -0.29
CA ILE A 37 -5.05 -3.74 0.11
C ILE A 37 -3.68 -3.52 0.75
N CYS A 38 -2.82 -2.78 0.06
CA CYS A 38 -1.52 -2.42 0.60
C CYS A 38 -1.54 -1.03 1.22
N THR A 39 -1.27 -0.96 2.51
CA THR A 39 -1.14 0.28 3.27
C THR A 39 0.33 0.68 3.34
N CYS A 40 0.64 1.80 2.70
CA CYS A 40 1.94 2.44 2.73
C CYS A 40 1.96 3.50 3.82
N LYS A 41 2.84 3.32 4.81
CA LYS A 41 3.15 4.30 5.85
C LYS A 41 4.40 5.06 5.45
N CYS A 42 4.25 6.31 5.06
CA CYS A 42 5.35 7.21 4.77
C CYS A 42 5.72 7.98 6.04
N ASN A 43 6.92 7.72 6.53
CA ASN A 43 7.53 8.54 7.57
C ASN A 43 8.33 9.64 6.87
N SER A 44 7.77 10.85 6.82
CA SER A 44 8.41 12.00 6.17
C SER A 44 8.03 13.28 6.89
N ASP A 45 9.04 14.08 7.25
CA ASP A 45 8.87 15.41 7.83
C ASP A 45 8.21 16.40 6.84
N ASN A 46 8.36 16.16 5.53
CA ASN A 46 7.98 17.11 4.48
C ASN A 46 6.77 16.63 3.67
N ALA A 47 5.56 16.90 4.18
CA ALA A 47 4.27 16.91 3.47
C ALA A 47 3.91 15.70 2.56
N CYS A 48 4.68 14.61 2.58
CA CYS A 48 4.51 13.36 1.82
C CYS A 48 4.13 13.50 0.35
N LYS A 49 4.44 14.63 -0.29
CA LYS A 49 4.08 14.89 -1.69
C LYS A 49 4.78 13.95 -2.67
N ASP A 50 5.96 13.47 -2.31
CA ASP A 50 6.83 12.67 -3.17
C ASP A 50 7.05 11.25 -2.65
N CYS A 51 6.26 10.80 -1.66
CA CYS A 51 6.42 9.44 -1.15
C CYS A 51 6.03 8.42 -2.22
N LYS A 52 7.04 7.72 -2.75
CA LYS A 52 6.88 6.61 -3.69
C LYS A 52 6.91 5.31 -2.91
N CYS A 53 5.75 4.68 -2.79
CA CYS A 53 5.65 3.32 -2.27
C CYS A 53 5.53 2.34 -3.45
N ASP A 54 6.60 1.59 -3.72
CA ASP A 54 6.59 0.49 -4.71
C ASP A 54 6.16 -0.84 -4.08
N CYS A 55 5.37 -0.78 -3.00
CA CYS A 55 4.90 -1.98 -2.33
C CYS A 55 4.07 -2.81 -3.31
N LYS A 56 4.45 -4.07 -3.47
CA LYS A 56 3.73 -5.03 -4.29
C LYS A 56 3.08 -6.03 -3.37
N CYS A 57 1.79 -6.25 -3.59
CA CYS A 57 1.13 -7.38 -2.97
C CYS A 57 1.52 -8.65 -3.72
N THR A 58 2.36 -9.48 -3.09
CA THR A 58 2.70 -10.82 -3.56
C THR A 58 2.20 -11.84 -2.54
N PRO A 59 1.94 -13.10 -2.91
CA PRO A 59 1.50 -14.11 -1.95
C PRO A 59 2.48 -14.31 -0.78
N GLU A 60 3.74 -13.91 -0.94
CA GLU A 60 4.77 -13.95 0.10
C GLU A 60 4.68 -12.75 1.09
N THR A 61 4.21 -11.59 0.63
CA THR A 61 4.09 -10.37 1.44
C THR A 61 2.66 -10.08 1.90
N ALA A 62 1.68 -10.72 1.27
CA ALA A 62 0.27 -10.54 1.53
C ALA A 62 -0.14 -11.31 2.78
N ILE A 63 -0.66 -10.58 3.75
CA ILE A 63 -1.21 -11.11 4.99
C ILE A 63 -2.72 -11.25 4.77
N LYS A 64 -3.24 -12.46 4.93
CA LYS A 64 -4.68 -12.70 4.87
C LYS A 64 -5.30 -12.33 6.20
N ASP A 65 -6.19 -11.35 6.21
CA ASP A 65 -6.94 -10.94 7.39
C ASP A 65 -8.04 -11.96 7.74
N ALA A 66 -8.63 -11.84 8.93
CA ALA A 66 -9.70 -12.74 9.41
C ALA A 66 -10.95 -12.71 8.52
N ASP A 67 -11.19 -11.59 7.81
CA ASP A 67 -12.26 -11.44 6.80
C ASP A 67 -11.94 -12.15 5.47
N GLY A 68 -10.72 -12.70 5.34
CA GLY A 68 -10.25 -13.38 4.13
C GLY A 68 -9.68 -12.46 3.05
N LYS A 69 -9.59 -11.16 3.32
CA LYS A 69 -8.98 -10.17 2.43
C LYS A 69 -7.46 -10.17 2.58
N TYR A 70 -6.76 -9.97 1.47
CA TYR A 70 -5.30 -9.84 1.52
C TYR A 70 -4.93 -8.39 1.83
N GLN A 71 -3.95 -8.21 2.70
CA GLN A 71 -3.44 -6.90 3.07
C GLN A 71 -1.94 -6.92 3.09
N CYS A 72 -1.31 -5.80 2.79
CA CYS A 72 0.12 -5.67 2.95
C CYS A 72 0.45 -4.33 3.62
N GLN A 73 1.50 -4.29 4.42
CA GLN A 73 1.94 -3.04 5.05
C GLN A 73 3.39 -2.77 4.67
N CYS A 74 3.64 -1.58 4.14
CA CYS A 74 4.97 -1.13 3.79
C CYS A 74 5.29 0.16 4.55
N GLU A 75 6.47 0.21 5.16
CA GLU A 75 7.01 1.43 5.73
C GLU A 75 7.99 2.05 4.73
N CYS A 76 7.66 3.25 4.26
CA CYS A 76 8.47 4.04 3.35
C CYS A 76 9.11 5.18 4.13
N SER A 77 10.45 5.28 4.08
CA SER A 77 11.15 6.48 4.51
C SER A 77 11.29 7.41 3.31
N CYS A 78 10.89 8.67 3.44
CA CYS A 78 10.90 9.65 2.36
C CYS A 78 11.57 10.96 2.77
#